data_AF-A0A7C2R5M0-F1
#
_entry.id   AF-A0A7C2R5M0-F1
#
_cell.length_a   1.000
_cell.length_b   1.000
_cell.length_c   1.000
_cell.angle_alpha   90.00
_cell.angle_beta   90.00
_cell.angle_gamma   90.00
#
_symmetry.space_group_name_H-M   'P 1'
#
loop_
_entity.id
_entity.type
_entity.pdbx_description
1 polymer ?
#
loop_
_entity_poly.entity_id
_entity_poly.type
_entity_poly.pdbx_seq_one_letter_code
_entity_poly.pdbx_strand_id
1 'polypeptide(L)'
;METDTQALLEPEPRDMATLAARLGTSPEAAAAWLRQLAARGAPVCVADGRAWRAERIERRPGAPLGAEVRWFRVVGSTQDVLRTWADAGAPHGAVVVARQQTAGRGRQGRTWVSPPDSGVYLSVLLRRVPLVHSGLLPLAAGLAVADALGIGQLKWPNDVLAPDGRKLAGVLAESDVVDVAHARVRLGVGVNFRRAGLPAEAAALEEWAAPPTPERWLDALLEHLARRLDRLASPAPLLDAWRARAAWLGEIVEVRQGPQVWRGAFLDVDPSGALLLRGVDGIVRRFVAGDLHLRRVP
;
A
#
# COMPACT_ATOMS: atom_id res chain seq x y z
N MET A 1 -28.97 -1.77 22.21
CA MET A 1 -29.20 -1.39 20.81
C MET A 1 -28.14 -2.09 19.94
N GLU A 2 -28.16 -3.43 19.92
CA GLU A 2 -27.45 -4.23 18.91
C GLU A 2 -28.35 -4.29 17.68
N THR A 3 -28.54 -3.16 17.02
CA THR A 3 -29.27 -3.13 15.77
C THR A 3 -28.40 -3.85 14.74
N ASP A 4 -28.96 -4.88 14.09
CA ASP A 4 -28.25 -5.67 13.10
C ASP A 4 -27.64 -4.75 12.04
N THR A 5 -26.33 -4.59 12.15
CA THR A 5 -25.55 -3.68 11.30
C THR A 5 -25.60 -4.14 9.86
N GLN A 6 -25.87 -5.44 9.63
CA GLN A 6 -26.08 -6.00 8.29
C GLN A 6 -27.37 -5.48 7.65
N ALA A 7 -28.45 -5.30 8.42
CA ALA A 7 -29.71 -4.75 7.92
C ALA A 7 -29.65 -3.23 7.70
N LEU A 8 -28.83 -2.53 8.49
CA LEU A 8 -28.69 -1.07 8.43
C LEU A 8 -27.75 -0.58 7.34
N LEU A 9 -26.80 -1.41 6.91
CA LEU A 9 -25.85 -1.11 5.84
C LEU A 9 -25.90 -2.26 4.83
N GLU A 10 -26.87 -2.16 3.93
CA GLU A 10 -26.82 -2.84 2.63
C GLU A 10 -25.47 -2.52 1.93
N PRO A 11 -25.00 -3.34 0.98
CA PRO A 11 -23.71 -3.12 0.31
C PRO A 11 -23.60 -1.77 -0.43
N GLU A 12 -24.71 -1.07 -0.64
CA GLU A 12 -24.74 0.30 -1.15
C GLU A 12 -24.51 1.36 -0.05
N PRO A 13 -23.78 2.44 -0.35
CA PRO A 13 -23.44 3.48 0.58
C PRO A 13 -24.68 4.19 1.04
N ARG A 14 -24.69 4.50 2.32
CA ARG A 14 -25.75 5.33 2.89
C ARG A 14 -25.18 6.69 3.20
N ASP A 15 -25.84 7.70 2.63
CA ASP A 15 -25.66 9.08 3.05
C ASP A 15 -25.90 9.21 4.56
N MET A 16 -25.09 10.04 5.23
CA MET A 16 -25.18 10.21 6.69
C MET A 16 -26.49 10.79 7.19
N ALA A 17 -27.13 11.69 6.45
CA ALA A 17 -28.46 12.15 6.82
C ALA A 17 -29.49 11.02 6.73
N THR A 18 -29.41 10.20 5.68
CA THR A 18 -30.32 9.05 5.50
C THR A 18 -30.13 8.00 6.59
N LEU A 19 -28.89 7.66 6.93
CA LEU A 19 -28.62 6.70 8.01
C LEU A 19 -29.08 7.24 9.36
N ALA A 20 -28.80 8.51 9.64
CA ALA A 20 -29.18 9.16 10.89
C ALA A 20 -30.70 9.18 11.09
N ALA A 21 -31.46 9.51 10.05
CA ALA A 21 -32.92 9.46 10.07
C ALA A 21 -33.44 8.05 10.41
N ARG A 22 -32.86 7.00 9.82
CA ARG A 22 -33.24 5.60 10.14
C ARG A 22 -32.89 5.19 11.57
N LEU A 23 -31.81 5.74 12.11
CA LEU A 23 -31.37 5.49 13.48
C LEU A 23 -32.06 6.39 14.52
N GLY A 24 -32.89 7.36 14.09
CA GLY A 24 -33.51 8.33 14.98
C GLY A 24 -32.50 9.22 15.70
N THR A 25 -31.40 9.59 15.04
CA THR A 25 -30.26 10.33 15.63
C THR A 25 -29.74 11.42 14.69
N SER A 26 -28.70 12.16 15.08
CA SER A 26 -28.04 13.15 14.21
C SER A 26 -26.98 12.50 13.29
N PRO A 27 -26.63 13.11 12.13
CA PRO A 27 -25.55 12.63 11.27
C PRO A 27 -24.22 12.41 12.01
N GLU A 28 -23.88 13.32 12.93
CA GLU A 28 -22.66 13.25 13.74
C GLU A 28 -22.69 12.04 14.68
N ALA A 29 -23.83 11.82 15.34
CA ALA A 29 -24.01 10.69 16.24
C ALA A 29 -24.05 9.35 15.49
N ALA A 30 -24.67 9.30 14.30
CA ALA A 30 -24.63 8.13 13.42
C ALA A 30 -23.19 7.80 12.97
N ALA A 31 -22.43 8.82 12.57
CA ALA A 31 -21.02 8.66 12.20
C ALA A 31 -20.17 8.21 13.40
N ALA A 32 -20.41 8.76 14.60
CA ALA A 32 -19.72 8.34 15.82
C ALA A 32 -20.02 6.88 16.17
N TRP A 33 -21.28 6.46 16.07
CA TRP A 33 -21.70 5.07 16.28
C TRP A 33 -21.01 4.12 15.29
N LEU A 34 -20.94 4.47 14.01
CA LEU A 34 -20.23 3.67 13.01
C LEU A 34 -18.72 3.56 13.29
N ARG A 35 -18.09 4.66 13.72
CA ARG A 35 -16.68 4.63 14.12
C ARG A 35 -16.45 3.72 15.33
N GLN A 36 -17.38 3.70 16.29
CA GLN A 36 -17.32 2.76 17.42
C GLN A 36 -17.46 1.31 16.98
N LEU A 37 -18.35 1.02 16.03
CA LEU A 37 -18.48 -0.31 15.45
C LEU A 37 -17.21 -0.74 14.72
N ALA A 38 -16.64 0.13 13.88
CA ALA A 38 -15.37 -0.12 13.21
C ALA A 38 -14.23 -0.38 14.21
N ALA A 39 -14.17 0.39 15.31
CA ALA A 39 -13.21 0.21 16.39
C ALA A 39 -13.40 -1.11 17.17
N ARG A 40 -14.56 -1.76 17.05
CA ARG A 40 -14.81 -3.13 17.54
C ARG A 40 -14.58 -4.19 16.48
N GLY A 41 -14.01 -3.81 15.34
CA GLY A 41 -13.65 -4.73 14.25
C GLY A 41 -14.77 -4.98 13.25
N ALA A 42 -15.91 -4.28 13.34
CA ALA A 42 -16.96 -4.38 12.34
C ALA A 42 -16.43 -3.92 10.96
N PRO A 43 -16.84 -4.59 9.87
CA PRO A 43 -16.33 -4.33 8.52
C PRO A 43 -17.05 -3.12 7.90
N VAL A 44 -16.99 -1.97 8.57
CA VAL A 44 -17.64 -0.72 8.17
C VAL A 44 -16.64 0.42 8.19
N CYS A 45 -16.86 1.44 7.35
CA CYS A 45 -16.10 2.67 7.37
C CYS A 45 -16.97 3.87 6.99
N VAL A 46 -16.47 5.07 7.29
CA VAL A 46 -17.06 6.34 6.86
C VAL A 46 -16.09 7.00 5.89
N ALA A 47 -16.59 7.41 4.72
CA ALA A 47 -15.83 8.09 3.68
C ALA A 47 -16.75 9.08 2.95
N ASP A 48 -16.26 10.31 2.72
CA ASP A 48 -16.99 11.39 2.02
C ASP A 48 -18.43 11.61 2.52
N GLY A 49 -18.61 11.67 3.84
CA GLY A 49 -19.93 11.87 4.44
C GLY A 49 -20.91 10.72 4.20
N ARG A 50 -20.43 9.54 3.79
CA ARG A 50 -21.21 8.32 3.58
C ARG A 50 -20.64 7.16 4.39
N ALA A 51 -21.49 6.20 4.69
CA ALA A 51 -21.10 4.95 5.33
C ALA A 51 -21.09 3.80 4.34
N TRP A 52 -20.09 2.96 4.52
CA TRP A 52 -19.80 1.82 3.68
C TRP A 52 -19.61 0.59 4.56
N ARG A 53 -20.15 -0.53 4.11
CA ARG A 53 -19.80 -1.86 4.61
C ARG A 53 -18.90 -2.55 3.59
N ALA A 54 -18.07 -3.49 4.04
CA ALA A 54 -17.39 -4.39 3.13
C ALA A 54 -18.43 -5.15 2.28
N GLU A 55 -18.28 -5.12 0.96
CA GLU A 55 -19.15 -5.84 0.02
C GLU A 55 -18.90 -7.36 0.07
N ARG A 56 -17.66 -7.74 0.40
CA ARG A 56 -17.23 -9.14 0.50
C ARG A 56 -16.20 -9.30 1.60
N ILE A 57 -16.32 -10.39 2.36
CA ILE A 57 -15.30 -10.82 3.33
C ILE A 57 -14.91 -12.24 2.97
N GLU A 58 -13.67 -12.43 2.58
CA GLU A 58 -13.10 -13.75 2.31
C GLU A 58 -12.29 -14.22 3.50
N ARG A 59 -12.47 -15.49 3.88
CA ARG A 59 -11.69 -16.13 4.93
C ARG A 59 -10.97 -17.32 4.36
N ARG A 60 -9.66 -17.36 4.55
CA ARG A 60 -8.74 -18.37 4.04
C ARG A 60 -7.88 -18.87 5.20
N PRO A 61 -8.45 -19.67 6.13
CA PRO A 61 -7.73 -20.12 7.31
C PRO A 61 -6.40 -20.78 6.94
N GLY A 62 -5.32 -20.42 7.64
CA GLY A 62 -3.98 -20.96 7.40
C GLY A 62 -3.17 -20.25 6.30
N ALA A 63 -3.76 -19.33 5.53
CA ALA A 63 -2.97 -18.52 4.59
C ALA A 63 -2.00 -17.59 5.36
N PRO A 64 -0.71 -17.51 5.00
CA PRO A 64 0.27 -16.68 5.72
C PRO A 64 -0.07 -15.18 5.61
N LEU A 65 -0.60 -14.77 4.46
CA LEU A 65 -1.21 -13.47 4.22
C LEU A 65 -2.59 -13.67 3.59
N GLY A 66 -3.54 -12.77 3.84
CA GLY A 66 -4.89 -12.85 3.29
C GLY A 66 -5.79 -13.87 4.00
N ALA A 67 -5.48 -14.26 5.24
CA ALA A 67 -6.34 -15.15 6.02
C ALA A 67 -7.74 -14.57 6.24
N GLU A 68 -7.85 -13.24 6.33
CA GLU A 68 -9.11 -12.50 6.17
C GLU A 68 -8.89 -11.31 5.23
N VAL A 69 -9.69 -11.22 4.17
CA VAL A 69 -9.68 -10.12 3.19
C VAL A 69 -11.03 -9.43 3.21
N ARG A 70 -11.03 -8.11 3.41
CA ARG A 70 -12.24 -7.27 3.38
C ARG A 70 -12.23 -6.40 2.14
N TRP A 71 -13.21 -6.57 1.28
CA TRP A 71 -13.39 -5.82 0.04
C TRP A 71 -14.39 -4.70 0.25
N PHE A 72 -14.02 -3.49 -0.13
CA PHE A 72 -14.88 -2.31 -0.07
C PHE A 72 -15.02 -1.73 -1.47
N ARG A 73 -16.19 -1.17 -1.78
CA ARG A 73 -16.35 -0.39 -3.00
C ARG A 73 -15.60 0.94 -2.88
N VAL A 74 -15.82 1.68 -1.80
CA VAL A 74 -15.17 2.97 -1.55
C VAL A 74 -14.74 3.05 -0.08
N VAL A 75 -13.55 3.60 0.14
CA VAL A 75 -13.03 3.94 1.46
C VAL A 75 -12.38 5.33 1.41
N GLY A 76 -12.15 5.96 2.56
CA GLY A 76 -11.27 7.12 2.62
C GLY A 76 -9.84 6.71 2.26
N SER A 77 -9.27 5.79 3.03
CA SER A 77 -8.02 5.11 2.72
C SER A 77 -8.04 3.68 3.24
N THR A 78 -7.51 2.73 2.47
CA THR A 78 -7.34 1.34 2.91
C THR A 78 -6.43 1.23 4.13
N GLN A 79 -5.42 2.11 4.26
CA GLN A 79 -4.55 2.19 5.42
C GLN A 79 -5.31 2.58 6.71
N ASP A 80 -6.32 3.45 6.60
CA ASP A 80 -7.11 3.91 7.75
C ASP A 80 -8.09 2.85 8.24
N VAL A 81 -8.76 2.19 7.29
CA VAL A 81 -9.64 1.05 7.59
C VAL A 81 -8.82 -0.07 8.23
N LEU A 82 -7.65 -0.39 7.66
CA LEU A 82 -6.78 -1.41 8.20
C LEU A 82 -6.20 -1.02 9.57
N ARG A 83 -5.81 0.24 9.79
CA ARG A 83 -5.36 0.72 11.11
C ARG A 83 -6.45 0.50 12.17
N THR A 84 -7.66 0.96 11.89
CA THR A 84 -8.81 0.81 12.80
C THR A 84 -9.08 -0.66 13.12
N TRP A 85 -9.06 -1.52 12.10
CA TRP A 85 -9.26 -2.97 12.30
C TRP A 85 -8.08 -3.63 13.03
N ALA A 86 -6.84 -3.18 12.78
CA ALA A 86 -5.64 -3.67 13.47
C ALA A 86 -5.66 -3.33 14.96
N ASP A 87 -6.17 -2.15 15.33
CA ASP A 87 -6.39 -1.74 16.72
C ASP A 87 -7.50 -2.57 17.38
N ALA A 88 -8.51 -2.97 16.61
CA ALA A 88 -9.56 -3.90 17.03
C ALA A 88 -9.13 -5.38 17.06
N GLY A 89 -7.84 -5.68 16.84
CA GLY A 89 -7.31 -7.05 16.95
C GLY A 89 -7.26 -7.87 15.66
N ALA A 90 -7.30 -7.25 14.47
CA ALA A 90 -7.13 -7.97 13.20
C ALA A 90 -5.90 -8.90 13.20
N PRO A 91 -5.97 -10.09 12.60
CA PRO A 91 -4.84 -11.03 12.60
C PRO A 91 -3.65 -10.52 11.77
N HIS A 92 -2.47 -11.10 11.98
CA HIS A 92 -1.36 -10.95 11.02
C HIS A 92 -1.84 -11.37 9.63
N GLY A 93 -1.43 -10.64 8.59
CA GLY A 93 -1.80 -10.91 7.22
C GLY A 93 -3.21 -10.47 6.85
N ALA A 94 -3.96 -9.78 7.75
CA ALA A 94 -5.24 -9.18 7.40
C ALA A 94 -5.11 -8.18 6.24
N VAL A 95 -6.06 -8.22 5.30
CA VAL A 95 -6.03 -7.38 4.09
C VAL A 95 -7.32 -6.58 3.97
N VAL A 96 -7.18 -5.30 3.64
CA VAL A 96 -8.28 -4.45 3.16
C VAL A 96 -8.03 -4.14 1.70
N VAL A 97 -9.03 -4.32 0.85
CA VAL A 97 -8.99 -3.96 -0.58
C VAL A 97 -10.13 -2.98 -0.86
N ALA A 98 -9.88 -2.00 -1.71
CA ALA A 98 -10.89 -1.06 -2.17
C ALA A 98 -10.83 -0.85 -3.69
N ARG A 99 -12.01 -0.64 -4.29
CA ARG A 99 -12.15 -0.24 -5.71
C ARG A 99 -11.92 1.26 -5.95
N GLN A 100 -12.05 2.07 -4.89
CA GLN A 100 -11.81 3.51 -4.89
C GLN A 100 -11.30 3.96 -3.51
N GLN A 101 -10.38 4.93 -3.50
CA GLN A 101 -10.05 5.70 -2.29
C GLN A 101 -10.33 7.18 -2.52
N THR A 102 -11.06 7.82 -1.61
CA THR A 102 -11.40 9.25 -1.71
C THR A 102 -10.35 10.14 -1.06
N ALA A 103 -9.56 9.58 -0.15
CA ALA A 103 -8.43 10.19 0.53
C ALA A 103 -7.18 9.30 0.46
N GLY A 104 -6.91 8.76 -0.74
CA GLY A 104 -5.74 7.92 -0.99
C GLY A 104 -4.43 8.64 -0.68
N ARG A 105 -3.49 7.96 0.00
CA ARG A 105 -2.23 8.54 0.48
C ARG A 105 -1.01 7.95 -0.23
N GLY A 106 -0.06 8.81 -0.53
CA GLY A 106 1.32 8.48 -0.86
C GLY A 106 2.28 8.96 0.24
N ARG A 107 3.58 8.79 -0.01
CA ARG A 107 4.63 9.28 0.90
C ARG A 107 4.64 10.81 0.98
N GLN A 108 5.02 11.34 2.13
CA GLN A 108 5.23 12.77 2.37
C GLN A 108 3.97 13.62 2.15
N GLY A 109 2.81 13.10 2.55
CA GLY A 109 1.53 13.81 2.45
C GLY A 109 0.99 13.96 1.02
N ARG A 110 1.64 13.38 0.00
CA ARG A 110 1.11 13.39 -1.37
C ARG A 110 -0.15 12.55 -1.48
N THR A 111 -1.06 12.94 -2.35
CA THR A 111 -2.28 12.18 -2.65
C THR A 111 -1.97 11.05 -3.64
N TRP A 112 -2.55 9.87 -3.41
CA TRP A 112 -2.60 8.77 -4.38
C TRP A 112 -3.98 8.74 -5.04
N VAL A 113 -4.05 9.19 -6.30
CA VAL A 113 -5.31 9.24 -7.07
C VAL A 113 -5.80 7.81 -7.29
N SER A 114 -7.02 7.53 -6.84
CA SER A 114 -7.59 6.17 -6.81
C SER A 114 -9.00 6.15 -7.43
N PRO A 115 -9.14 6.34 -8.76
CA PRO A 115 -10.44 6.40 -9.40
C PRO A 115 -11.17 5.04 -9.29
N PRO A 116 -12.51 5.04 -9.30
CA PRO A 116 -13.29 3.80 -9.27
C PRO A 116 -12.87 2.87 -10.41
N ASP A 117 -12.60 1.61 -10.09
CA ASP A 117 -12.40 0.52 -11.07
C ASP A 117 -11.19 0.67 -12.02
N SER A 118 -10.36 1.66 -11.79
CA SER A 118 -9.14 1.92 -12.55
C SER A 118 -7.91 1.22 -12.01
N GLY A 119 -8.01 0.62 -10.82
CA GLY A 119 -6.89 -0.04 -10.17
C GLY A 119 -7.31 -0.92 -9.02
N VAL A 120 -6.31 -1.45 -8.32
CA VAL A 120 -6.49 -2.15 -7.05
C VAL A 120 -5.73 -1.41 -5.98
N TYR A 121 -6.44 -1.04 -4.92
CA TYR A 121 -5.88 -0.34 -3.78
C TYR A 121 -6.06 -1.21 -2.56
N LEU A 122 -4.97 -1.57 -1.89
CA LEU A 122 -5.01 -2.47 -0.76
C LEU A 122 -4.05 -2.07 0.33
N SER A 123 -4.25 -2.64 1.51
CA SER A 123 -3.32 -2.57 2.62
C SER A 123 -3.22 -3.94 3.30
N VAL A 124 -2.01 -4.36 3.64
CA VAL A 124 -1.72 -5.63 4.33
C VAL A 124 -1.17 -5.35 5.73
N LEU A 125 -1.69 -6.02 6.75
CA LEU A 125 -1.22 -5.89 8.13
C LEU A 125 -0.10 -6.89 8.41
N LEU A 126 1.07 -6.40 8.76
CA LEU A 126 2.20 -7.18 9.22
C LEU A 126 2.41 -6.92 10.71
N ARG A 127 2.29 -7.95 11.52
CA ARG A 127 2.55 -7.88 12.97
C ARG A 127 3.96 -8.37 13.29
N ARG A 128 4.57 -7.77 14.31
CA ARG A 128 5.88 -8.13 14.87
C ARG A 128 7.01 -8.14 13.82
N VAL A 129 7.02 -7.17 12.91
CA VAL A 129 8.12 -7.00 11.95
C VAL A 129 9.37 -6.55 12.72
N PRO A 130 10.52 -7.24 12.63
CA PRO A 130 11.76 -6.77 13.23
C PRO A 130 12.16 -5.41 12.65
N LEU A 131 12.43 -4.43 13.51
CA LEU A 131 12.73 -3.05 13.10
C LEU A 131 13.91 -2.99 12.12
N VAL A 132 14.91 -3.84 12.31
CA VAL A 132 16.10 -3.96 11.44
C VAL A 132 15.77 -4.34 9.99
N HIS A 133 14.62 -4.98 9.75
CA HIS A 133 14.18 -5.39 8.41
C HIS A 133 13.12 -4.48 7.81
N SER A 134 12.65 -3.46 8.54
CA SER A 134 11.55 -2.59 8.09
C SER A 134 11.85 -1.85 6.78
N GLY A 135 13.12 -1.46 6.55
CA GLY A 135 13.58 -0.81 5.32
C GLY A 135 13.50 -1.68 4.06
N LEU A 136 13.41 -3.01 4.22
CA LEU A 136 13.29 -3.96 3.12
C LEU A 136 11.85 -4.16 2.66
N LEU A 137 10.85 -3.81 3.49
CA LEU A 137 9.44 -4.07 3.17
C LEU A 137 8.98 -3.39 1.88
N PRO A 138 9.29 -2.10 1.61
CA PRO A 138 8.90 -1.48 0.34
C PRO A 138 9.54 -2.16 -0.89
N LEU A 139 10.78 -2.66 -0.74
CA LEU A 139 11.50 -3.36 -1.81
C LEU A 139 10.87 -4.74 -2.09
N ALA A 140 10.57 -5.50 -1.03
CA ALA A 140 9.89 -6.78 -1.12
C ALA A 140 8.49 -6.65 -1.75
N ALA A 141 7.75 -5.63 -1.34
CA ALA A 141 6.42 -5.33 -1.87
C ALA A 141 6.45 -4.90 -3.33
N GLY A 142 7.35 -3.96 -3.69
CA GLY A 142 7.49 -3.49 -5.06
C GLY A 142 7.86 -4.63 -6.02
N LEU A 143 8.79 -5.49 -5.60
CA LEU A 143 9.17 -6.67 -6.38
C LEU A 143 8.02 -7.70 -6.47
N ALA A 144 7.26 -7.92 -5.40
CA ALA A 144 6.08 -8.78 -5.44
C ALA A 144 4.98 -8.24 -6.38
N VAL A 145 4.79 -6.92 -6.42
CA VAL A 145 3.90 -6.26 -7.39
C VAL A 145 4.39 -6.50 -8.81
N ALA A 146 5.68 -6.25 -9.09
CA ALA A 146 6.22 -6.42 -10.43
C ALA A 146 6.17 -7.89 -10.90
N ASP A 147 6.33 -8.86 -10.00
CA ASP A 147 6.12 -10.28 -10.33
C ASP A 147 4.66 -10.60 -10.64
N ALA A 148 3.73 -10.16 -9.78
CA ALA A 148 2.30 -10.42 -9.94
C ALA A 148 1.71 -9.76 -11.20
N LEU A 149 2.33 -8.66 -11.66
CA LEU A 149 2.00 -8.00 -12.92
C LEU A 149 2.69 -8.61 -14.15
N GLY A 150 3.75 -9.37 -13.96
CA GLY A 150 4.62 -9.85 -15.04
C GLY A 150 5.46 -8.75 -15.72
N ILE A 151 5.36 -7.50 -15.27
CA ILE A 151 6.10 -6.35 -15.79
C ILE A 151 6.52 -5.41 -14.66
N GLY A 152 7.46 -4.51 -14.98
CA GLY A 152 7.73 -3.32 -14.18
C GLY A 152 9.16 -3.24 -13.65
N GLN A 153 9.71 -2.02 -13.72
CA GLN A 153 11.01 -1.67 -13.14
C GLN A 153 10.83 -1.10 -11.74
N LEU A 154 11.79 -1.29 -10.86
CA LEU A 154 11.72 -0.89 -9.45
C LEU A 154 12.51 0.38 -9.23
N LYS A 155 11.81 1.48 -8.99
CA LYS A 155 12.42 2.73 -8.59
C LYS A 155 12.45 2.81 -7.07
N TRP A 156 13.67 2.91 -6.54
CA TRP A 156 13.87 3.04 -5.11
C TRP A 156 13.18 4.30 -4.55
N PRO A 157 12.55 4.21 -3.37
CA PRO A 157 12.42 3.01 -2.53
C PRO A 157 11.14 2.22 -2.74
N ASN A 158 10.15 2.72 -3.49
CA ASN A 158 8.77 2.26 -3.33
C ASN A 158 7.86 2.40 -4.57
N ASP A 159 8.43 2.66 -5.75
CA ASP A 159 7.67 2.85 -6.97
C ASP A 159 7.93 1.70 -7.96
N VAL A 160 6.87 1.21 -8.60
CA VAL A 160 6.98 0.32 -9.77
C VAL A 160 6.68 1.16 -11.01
N LEU A 161 7.61 1.16 -11.95
CA LEU A 161 7.54 1.90 -13.20
C LEU A 161 7.13 0.97 -14.35
N ALA A 162 6.33 1.49 -15.27
CA ALA A 162 6.06 0.85 -16.55
C ALA A 162 7.29 0.93 -17.48
N PRO A 163 7.31 0.19 -18.61
CA PRO A 163 8.43 0.19 -19.56
C PRO A 163 8.88 1.56 -20.07
N ASP A 164 7.99 2.55 -20.09
CA ASP A 164 8.29 3.92 -20.51
C ASP A 164 8.73 4.85 -19.35
N GLY A 165 8.89 4.30 -18.14
CA GLY A 165 9.34 5.02 -16.95
C GLY A 165 8.23 5.74 -16.17
N ARG A 166 6.98 5.75 -16.63
CA ARG A 166 5.86 6.31 -15.86
C ARG A 166 5.47 5.41 -14.69
N LYS A 167 4.89 5.98 -13.65
CA LYS A 167 4.56 5.23 -12.42
C LYS A 167 3.32 4.36 -12.61
N LEU A 168 3.48 3.05 -12.46
CA LEU A 168 2.43 2.04 -12.59
C LEU A 168 1.85 1.63 -11.23
N ALA A 169 2.70 1.52 -10.21
CA ALA A 169 2.29 1.19 -8.86
C ALA A 169 3.13 1.93 -7.81
N GLY A 170 2.57 2.03 -6.60
CA GLY A 170 3.24 2.62 -5.45
C GLY A 170 3.01 1.79 -4.20
N VAL A 171 4.05 1.72 -3.36
CA VAL A 171 3.99 1.10 -2.04
C VAL A 171 4.12 2.18 -0.95
N LEU A 172 3.35 2.05 0.12
CA LEU A 172 3.44 2.88 1.32
C LEU A 172 3.49 1.99 2.55
N ALA A 173 4.62 1.99 3.26
CA ALA A 173 4.74 1.31 4.55
C ALA A 173 4.60 2.33 5.68
N GLU A 174 3.60 2.15 6.54
CA GLU A 174 3.42 2.92 7.78
C GLU A 174 3.60 1.97 8.96
N SER A 175 4.44 2.34 9.92
CA SER A 175 4.81 1.50 11.07
C SER A 175 4.46 2.17 12.39
N ASP A 176 3.91 1.39 13.33
CA ASP A 176 3.86 1.74 14.75
C ASP A 176 4.87 0.85 15.48
N VAL A 177 5.75 1.45 16.29
CA VAL A 177 6.66 0.67 17.14
C VAL A 177 5.84 -0.04 18.22
N VAL A 178 6.02 -1.35 18.35
CA VAL A 178 5.30 -2.19 19.33
C VAL A 178 6.18 -2.42 20.56
N ASP A 179 7.46 -2.70 20.33
CA ASP A 179 8.47 -2.88 21.38
C ASP A 179 9.85 -2.47 20.86
N VAL A 180 10.90 -2.68 21.66
CA VAL A 180 12.29 -2.30 21.34
C VAL A 180 12.85 -2.94 20.06
N ALA A 181 12.27 -4.06 19.62
CA ALA A 181 12.77 -4.84 18.49
C ALA A 181 11.76 -4.94 17.34
N HIS A 182 10.47 -4.67 17.57
CA HIS A 182 9.42 -4.94 16.60
C HIS A 182 8.48 -3.76 16.34
N ALA A 183 8.00 -3.70 15.10
CA ALA A 183 6.92 -2.82 14.67
C ALA A 183 5.69 -3.61 14.20
N ARG A 184 4.54 -2.96 14.25
CA ARG A 184 3.35 -3.29 13.48
C ARG A 184 3.37 -2.44 12.23
N VAL A 185 3.38 -3.05 11.05
CA VAL A 185 3.45 -2.35 9.77
C VAL A 185 2.16 -2.56 8.99
N ARG A 186 1.64 -1.48 8.42
CA ARG A 186 0.59 -1.51 7.41
C ARG A 186 1.24 -1.19 6.08
N LEU A 187 1.20 -2.16 5.17
CA LEU A 187 1.81 -2.09 3.85
C LEU A 187 0.72 -1.82 2.81
N GLY A 188 0.56 -0.54 2.46
CA GLY A 188 -0.33 -0.08 1.40
C GLY A 188 0.28 -0.31 0.03
N VAL A 189 -0.53 -0.82 -0.91
CA VAL A 189 -0.16 -0.99 -2.32
C VAL A 189 -1.28 -0.42 -3.18
N GLY A 190 -0.92 0.46 -4.11
CA GLY A 190 -1.80 0.94 -5.16
C GLY A 190 -1.23 0.58 -6.51
N VAL A 191 -2.04 -0.05 -7.38
CA VAL A 191 -1.68 -0.38 -8.75
C VAL A 191 -2.71 0.15 -9.73
N ASN A 192 -2.24 0.69 -10.84
CA ASN A 192 -3.07 1.22 -11.92
C ASN A 192 -3.29 0.15 -12.98
N PHE A 193 -4.52 -0.34 -13.11
CA PHE A 193 -4.89 -1.31 -14.13
C PHE A 193 -5.37 -0.65 -15.41
N ARG A 194 -6.21 0.39 -15.28
CA ARG A 194 -6.86 1.08 -16.39
C ARG A 194 -6.63 2.58 -16.32
N ARG A 195 -6.57 3.23 -17.49
CA ARG A 195 -6.28 4.66 -17.65
C ARG A 195 -7.37 5.57 -17.10
N ALA A 196 -8.63 5.13 -17.13
CA ALA A 196 -9.78 5.98 -16.84
C ALA A 196 -9.61 6.76 -15.52
N GLY A 197 -9.70 8.10 -15.59
CA GLY A 197 -9.59 8.97 -14.41
C GLY A 197 -8.20 9.10 -13.77
N LEU A 198 -7.17 8.43 -14.29
CA LEU A 198 -5.80 8.59 -13.79
C LEU A 198 -5.16 9.89 -14.29
N PRO A 199 -4.21 10.47 -13.53
CA PRO A 199 -3.39 11.58 -14.01
C PRO A 199 -2.62 11.23 -15.29
N ALA A 200 -2.30 12.23 -16.11
CA ALA A 200 -1.64 12.04 -17.40
C ALA A 200 -0.23 11.41 -17.28
N GLU A 201 0.47 11.73 -16.20
CA GLU A 201 1.81 11.22 -15.89
C GLU A 201 1.83 9.80 -15.32
N ALA A 202 0.66 9.25 -14.95
CA ALA A 202 0.55 7.88 -14.47
C ALA A 202 0.58 6.89 -15.64
N ALA A 203 1.06 5.67 -15.38
CA ALA A 203 0.92 4.52 -16.27
C ALA A 203 -0.28 3.65 -15.82
N ALA A 204 -0.88 2.93 -16.75
CA ALA A 204 -1.90 1.92 -16.51
C ALA A 204 -1.53 0.61 -17.21
N LEU A 205 -1.68 -0.52 -16.52
CA LEU A 205 -1.27 -1.84 -17.01
C LEU A 205 -1.84 -2.17 -18.40
N GLU A 206 -3.09 -1.78 -18.69
CA GLU A 206 -3.77 -2.03 -19.96
C GLU A 206 -3.03 -1.52 -21.20
N GLU A 207 -2.11 -0.58 -21.05
CA GLU A 207 -1.28 -0.07 -22.15
C GLU A 207 -0.20 -1.08 -22.61
N TRP A 208 0.13 -2.07 -21.78
CA TRP A 208 1.15 -3.08 -22.08
C TRP A 208 0.63 -4.52 -22.01
N ALA A 209 -0.38 -4.78 -21.18
CA ALA A 209 -0.95 -6.11 -20.99
C ALA A 209 -2.41 -6.04 -20.54
N ALA A 210 -3.20 -7.05 -20.90
CA ALA A 210 -4.57 -7.16 -20.41
C ALA A 210 -4.57 -7.25 -18.86
N PRO A 211 -5.30 -6.38 -18.14
CA PRO A 211 -5.30 -6.43 -16.69
C PRO A 211 -5.94 -7.73 -16.16
N PRO A 212 -5.32 -8.40 -15.17
CA PRO A 212 -5.96 -9.52 -14.49
C PRO A 212 -7.19 -9.04 -13.70
N THR A 213 -8.01 -9.99 -13.23
CA THR A 213 -9.02 -9.64 -12.23
C THR A 213 -8.35 -9.22 -10.92
N PRO A 214 -8.94 -8.30 -10.13
CA PRO A 214 -8.41 -7.90 -8.83
C PRO A 214 -8.10 -9.09 -7.90
N GLU A 215 -8.95 -10.11 -7.91
CA GLU A 215 -8.78 -11.32 -7.12
C GLU A 215 -7.55 -12.12 -7.53
N ARG A 216 -7.40 -12.41 -8.83
CA ARG A 216 -6.25 -13.18 -9.33
C ARG A 216 -4.94 -12.46 -9.07
N TRP A 217 -4.93 -11.14 -9.24
CA TRP A 217 -3.75 -10.34 -8.96
C TRP A 217 -3.44 -10.28 -7.46
N LEU A 218 -4.45 -10.11 -6.60
CA LEU A 218 -4.26 -10.13 -5.15
C LEU A 218 -3.64 -11.46 -4.71
N ASP A 219 -4.16 -12.59 -5.20
CA ASP A 219 -3.65 -13.91 -4.83
C ASP A 219 -2.16 -14.04 -5.20
N ALA A 220 -1.80 -13.69 -6.44
CA ALA A 220 -0.41 -13.71 -6.89
C ALA A 220 0.47 -12.75 -6.06
N LEU A 221 0.01 -11.53 -5.81
CA LEU A 221 0.74 -10.55 -4.99
C LEU A 221 1.02 -11.09 -3.58
N LEU A 222 -0.01 -11.62 -2.90
CA LEU A 222 0.13 -12.11 -1.54
C LEU A 222 1.07 -13.34 -1.47
N GLU A 223 1.02 -14.21 -2.47
CA GLU A 223 1.93 -15.35 -2.59
C GLU A 223 3.39 -14.90 -2.78
N HIS A 224 3.63 -13.97 -3.71
CA HIS A 224 4.95 -13.39 -3.95
C HIS A 224 5.48 -12.59 -2.76
N LEU A 225 4.59 -11.91 -2.02
CA LEU A 225 4.96 -11.14 -0.83
C LEU A 225 5.30 -12.07 0.33
N ALA A 226 4.45 -13.06 0.63
CA ALA A 226 4.66 -14.01 1.73
C ALA A 226 6.03 -14.70 1.63
N ARG A 227 6.36 -15.26 0.45
CA ARG A 227 7.68 -15.88 0.19
C ARG A 227 8.87 -14.98 0.50
N ARG A 228 8.71 -13.67 0.27
CA ARG A 228 9.77 -12.67 0.51
C ARG A 228 9.86 -12.29 1.97
N LEU A 229 8.73 -12.14 2.64
CA LEU A 229 8.66 -11.86 4.08
C LEU A 229 9.33 -12.99 4.88
N ASP A 230 9.09 -14.25 4.50
CA ASP A 230 9.68 -15.43 5.16
C ASP A 230 11.22 -15.46 5.10
N ARG A 231 11.81 -14.73 4.14
CA ARG A 231 13.27 -14.70 3.89
C ARG A 231 13.91 -13.36 4.23
N LEU A 232 13.20 -12.45 4.89
CA LEU A 232 13.70 -11.10 5.21
C LEU A 232 14.97 -11.10 6.07
N ALA A 233 15.15 -12.10 6.93
CA ALA A 233 16.36 -12.25 7.75
C ALA A 233 17.62 -12.59 6.94
N SER A 234 17.46 -13.05 5.70
CA SER A 234 18.55 -13.34 4.75
C SER A 234 18.25 -12.61 3.44
N PRO A 235 18.44 -11.28 3.40
CA PRO A 235 17.88 -10.44 2.33
C PRO A 235 18.61 -10.54 0.99
N ALA A 236 19.73 -11.27 0.90
CA ALA A 236 20.53 -11.35 -0.32
C ALA A 236 19.71 -11.77 -1.57
N PRO A 237 18.91 -12.87 -1.55
CA PRO A 237 18.09 -13.24 -2.71
C PRO A 237 17.02 -12.20 -3.06
N LEU A 238 16.47 -11.51 -2.06
CA LEU A 238 15.52 -10.41 -2.30
C LEU A 238 16.22 -9.25 -3.01
N LEU A 239 17.40 -8.85 -2.52
CA LEU A 239 18.15 -7.73 -3.08
C LEU A 239 18.68 -8.04 -4.47
N ASP A 240 19.13 -9.26 -4.74
CA ASP A 240 19.59 -9.67 -6.07
C ASP A 240 18.44 -9.63 -7.09
N ALA A 241 17.27 -10.15 -6.73
CA ALA A 241 16.08 -10.07 -7.57
C ALA A 241 15.59 -8.63 -7.74
N TRP A 242 15.76 -7.78 -6.72
CA TRP A 242 15.44 -6.35 -6.80
C TRP A 242 16.38 -5.61 -7.74
N ARG A 243 17.71 -5.85 -7.63
CA ARG A 243 18.75 -5.27 -8.50
C ARG A 243 18.51 -5.59 -9.97
N ALA A 244 18.10 -6.83 -10.27
CA ALA A 244 17.77 -7.26 -11.63
C ALA A 244 16.64 -6.45 -12.29
N ARG A 245 15.83 -5.73 -11.50
CA ARG A 245 14.75 -4.86 -11.98
C ARG A 245 14.95 -3.39 -11.61
N ALA A 246 16.07 -3.04 -10.98
CA ALA A 246 16.28 -1.72 -10.42
C ALA A 246 16.35 -0.67 -11.54
N ALA A 247 15.48 0.33 -11.46
CA ALA A 247 15.57 1.50 -12.33
C ALA A 247 16.81 2.31 -11.93
N TRP A 248 17.58 2.72 -12.94
CA TRP A 248 18.71 3.65 -12.83
C TRP A 248 19.91 3.13 -12.02
N LEU A 249 19.99 1.82 -11.75
CA LEU A 249 21.16 1.22 -11.14
C LEU A 249 22.39 1.41 -12.06
N GLY A 250 23.49 1.91 -11.51
CA GLY A 250 24.69 2.28 -12.25
C GLY A 250 24.64 3.65 -12.94
N GLU A 251 23.48 4.32 -12.98
CA GLU A 251 23.32 5.61 -13.64
C GLU A 251 23.56 6.80 -12.72
N ILE A 252 23.72 8.00 -13.31
CA ILE A 252 23.77 9.25 -12.56
C ILE A 252 22.37 9.66 -12.15
N VAL A 253 22.16 9.73 -10.84
CA VAL A 253 20.90 10.09 -10.21
C VAL A 253 21.09 11.27 -9.28
N GLU A 254 19.95 11.83 -8.87
CA GLU A 254 19.88 12.83 -7.84
C GLU A 254 18.93 12.37 -6.73
N VAL A 255 19.45 12.42 -5.49
CA VAL A 255 18.70 12.20 -4.27
C VAL A 255 18.39 13.56 -3.66
N ARG A 256 17.12 13.86 -3.37
CA ARG A 256 16.68 15.11 -2.74
C ARG A 256 16.07 14.88 -1.36
N GLN A 257 16.40 15.74 -0.41
CA GLN A 257 15.75 15.87 0.90
C GLN A 257 15.48 17.35 1.21
N GLY A 258 14.25 17.80 1.03
CA GLY A 258 13.95 19.24 1.12
C GLY A 258 14.87 20.06 0.19
N PRO A 259 15.64 21.04 0.69
CA PRO A 259 16.57 21.82 -0.13
C PRO A 259 17.89 21.10 -0.44
N GLN A 260 18.20 19.99 0.25
CA GLN A 260 19.45 19.27 0.07
C GLN A 260 19.37 18.35 -1.15
N VAL A 261 20.44 18.36 -1.93
CA VAL A 261 20.54 17.64 -3.20
C VAL A 261 21.90 16.95 -3.29
N TRP A 262 21.89 15.64 -3.51
CA TRP A 262 23.10 14.86 -3.78
C TRP A 262 23.02 14.26 -5.16
N ARG A 263 24.04 14.52 -5.98
CA ARG A 263 24.19 13.96 -7.33
C ARG A 263 25.34 12.98 -7.36
N GLY A 264 25.13 11.84 -8.01
CA GLY A 264 26.14 10.78 -8.08
C GLY A 264 25.67 9.53 -8.80
N ALA A 265 26.54 8.53 -8.88
CA ALA A 265 26.17 7.22 -9.44
C ALA A 265 25.38 6.40 -8.40
N PHE A 266 24.22 5.88 -8.79
CA PHE A 266 23.46 4.93 -7.97
C PHE A 266 24.18 3.58 -7.98
N LEU A 267 24.92 3.28 -6.92
CA LEU A 267 25.76 2.09 -6.86
C LEU A 267 24.95 0.83 -6.57
N ASP A 268 24.17 0.88 -5.48
CA ASP A 268 23.50 -0.30 -4.95
C ASP A 268 22.49 0.05 -3.86
N VAL A 269 21.76 -0.94 -3.37
CA VAL A 269 21.02 -0.93 -2.12
C VAL A 269 21.69 -1.89 -1.12
N ASP A 270 21.96 -1.40 0.10
CA ASP A 270 22.62 -2.19 1.15
C ASP A 270 21.68 -3.25 1.79
N PRO A 271 22.19 -4.14 2.65
CA PRO A 271 21.38 -5.15 3.33
C PRO A 271 20.21 -4.64 4.18
N SER A 272 20.18 -3.34 4.51
CA SER A 272 19.07 -2.70 5.23
C SER A 272 18.00 -2.11 4.31
N GLY A 273 18.25 -2.09 2.99
CA GLY A 273 17.38 -1.42 2.01
C GLY A 273 17.74 0.04 1.73
N ALA A 274 18.88 0.52 2.24
CA ALA A 274 19.33 1.91 2.04
C ALA A 274 20.08 2.07 0.70
N LEU A 275 19.82 3.16 0.00
CA LEU A 275 20.48 3.48 -1.27
C LEU A 275 21.92 3.93 -1.03
N LEU A 276 22.84 3.42 -1.83
CA LEU A 276 24.25 3.79 -1.88
C LEU A 276 24.53 4.63 -3.12
N LEU A 277 24.99 5.87 -2.92
CA LEU A 277 25.29 6.83 -3.96
C LEU A 277 26.77 7.19 -3.93
N ARG A 278 27.49 7.07 -5.06
CA ARG A 278 28.85 7.61 -5.18
C ARG A 278 28.79 9.03 -5.69
N GLY A 279 29.14 10.00 -4.85
CA GLY A 279 29.25 11.40 -5.25
C GLY A 279 30.37 11.62 -6.28
N VAL A 280 30.37 12.81 -6.89
CA VAL A 280 31.44 13.24 -7.81
C VAL A 280 32.80 13.38 -7.11
N ASP A 281 32.79 13.52 -5.79
CA ASP A 281 33.96 13.50 -4.91
C ASP A 281 34.51 12.10 -4.64
N GLY A 282 33.90 11.06 -5.23
CA GLY A 282 34.25 9.65 -5.01
C GLY A 282 33.70 9.07 -3.71
N ILE A 283 33.07 9.88 -2.85
CA ILE A 283 32.58 9.45 -1.54
C ILE A 283 31.24 8.71 -1.70
N VAL A 284 31.15 7.51 -1.11
CA VAL A 284 29.92 6.74 -1.04
C VAL A 284 29.07 7.20 0.13
N ARG A 285 27.85 7.65 -0.16
CA ARG A 285 26.85 8.10 0.82
C ARG A 285 25.71 7.11 0.88
N ARG A 286 25.20 6.88 2.10
CA ARG A 286 24.11 5.95 2.39
C ARG A 286 22.83 6.71 2.73
N PHE A 287 21.72 6.33 2.12
CA PHE A 287 20.44 7.02 2.19
C PHE A 287 19.30 6.09 2.61
N VAL A 288 18.64 6.39 3.73
CA VAL A 288 17.44 5.68 4.19
C VAL A 288 16.19 6.38 3.65
N ALA A 289 15.24 5.61 3.11
CA ALA A 289 14.09 6.09 2.33
C ALA A 289 13.44 7.39 2.83
N GLY A 290 13.04 7.45 4.11
CA GLY A 290 12.50 8.64 4.79
C GLY A 290 11.74 9.60 3.87
N ASP A 291 12.21 10.85 3.82
CA ASP A 291 11.66 11.92 2.97
C ASP A 291 12.44 12.12 1.65
N LEU A 292 13.11 11.07 1.17
CA LEU A 292 13.95 11.15 -0.02
C LEU A 292 13.19 10.96 -1.32
N HIS A 293 13.58 11.76 -2.31
CA HIS A 293 13.16 11.65 -3.70
C HIS A 293 14.35 11.31 -4.60
N LEU A 294 14.22 10.21 -5.33
CA LEU A 294 15.17 9.81 -6.35
C LEU A 294 14.66 10.23 -7.73
N ARG A 295 15.53 10.89 -8.51
CA ARG A 295 15.29 11.19 -9.92
C ARG A 295 16.51 10.85 -10.76
N ARG A 296 16.28 10.41 -11.99
CA ARG A 296 17.32 10.31 -13.01
C ARG A 296 17.78 11.71 -13.41
N VAL A 297 19.08 11.91 -13.60
CA VAL A 297 19.60 13.11 -14.25
C VAL A 297 19.79 12.78 -15.73
N PRO A 298 19.13 13.49 -16.65
CA PRO A 298 19.36 13.33 -18.09
C PRO A 298 20.82 13.54 -18.48
#